data_AF-A0A9X3DFE2-F1
#
_entry.id   AF-A0A9X3DFE2-F1
#
_cell.length_a   1.000
_cell.length_b   1.000
_cell.length_c   1.000
_cell.angle_alpha   90.00
_cell.angle_beta   90.00
_cell.angle_gamma   90.00
#
_symmetry.space_group_name_H-M   'P 1'
#
loop_
_entity.id
_entity.type
_entity.pdbx_description
1 polymer ?
#
loop_
_entity_poly.entity_id
_entity_poly.type
_entity_poly.pdbx_seq_one_letter_code
_entity_poly.pdbx_strand_id
1 'polypeptide(L)'
;MNYSKEIEAIPQNYYQTQFIDSYRGGVEGDNTMTFLVKDDTDLVTYALAAKQAWESVGDYPSSFKGIIRKVNGNCFATFDYLGALEASLNQASA
;
A
#
# COMPACT_ATOMS: atom_id res chain seq x y z
N MET A 1 22.40 5.31 -15.60
CA MET A 1 21.08 5.93 -15.38
C MET A 1 20.89 6.06 -13.87
N ASN A 2 21.12 7.24 -13.33
CA ASN A 2 20.86 7.53 -11.92
C ASN A 2 19.35 7.68 -11.75
N TYR A 3 18.69 6.69 -11.13
CA TYR A 3 17.30 6.81 -10.67
C TYR A 3 17.24 7.62 -9.37
N SER A 4 17.86 8.80 -9.36
CA SER A 4 17.67 9.79 -8.31
C SER A 4 16.48 10.65 -8.73
N LYS A 5 15.30 10.02 -8.87
CA LYS A 5 14.06 10.78 -8.93
C LYS A 5 13.97 11.41 -7.55
N GLU A 6 14.22 12.71 -7.45
CA GLU A 6 13.94 13.49 -6.25
C GLU A 6 12.56 13.03 -5.77
N ILE A 7 12.50 12.41 -4.59
CA ILE A 7 11.22 12.08 -3.98
C ILE A 7 10.67 13.42 -3.56
N GLU A 8 10.01 14.12 -4.48
CA GLU A 8 9.12 15.22 -4.12
C GLU A 8 8.25 14.71 -2.98
N ALA A 9 8.18 15.50 -1.91
CA ALA A 9 7.46 15.09 -0.71
C ALA A 9 6.02 14.74 -1.10
N ILE A 10 5.67 13.46 -0.95
CA ILE A 10 4.31 12.99 -1.22
C ILE A 10 3.39 13.72 -0.23
N PRO A 11 2.31 14.38 -0.69
CA PRO A 11 1.38 15.04 0.21
C PRO A 11 0.85 14.06 1.24
N GLN A 12 0.81 14.45 2.51
CA GLN A 12 0.42 13.56 3.62
C GLN A 12 -0.98 12.94 3.44
N ASN A 13 -1.87 13.64 2.72
CA ASN A 13 -3.23 13.18 2.42
C ASN A 13 -3.37 12.52 1.03
N TYR A 14 -2.28 12.29 0.30
CA TYR A 14 -2.33 11.78 -1.08
C TYR A 14 -3.03 10.43 -1.15
N TYR A 15 -2.74 9.53 -0.20
CA TYR A 15 -3.43 8.24 -0.08
C TYR A 15 -4.96 8.41 0.00
N GLN A 16 -5.46 9.24 0.92
CA GLN A 16 -6.89 9.41 1.13
C GLN A 16 -7.58 10.13 -0.04
N THR A 17 -6.92 11.10 -0.67
CA THR A 17 -7.52 11.89 -1.76
C THR A 17 -7.68 11.12 -3.07
N GLN A 18 -6.90 10.05 -3.27
CA GLN A 18 -6.94 9.23 -4.49
C GLN A 18 -7.70 7.92 -4.31
N PHE A 19 -7.92 7.49 -3.06
CA PHE A 19 -8.65 6.29 -2.70
C PHE A 19 -10.12 6.33 -3.14
N ILE A 20 -10.63 5.21 -3.65
CA ILE A 20 -12.05 5.01 -3.96
C ILE A 20 -12.62 3.91 -3.06
N ASP A 21 -12.02 2.72 -3.09
CA ASP A 21 -12.51 1.56 -2.35
C ASP A 21 -11.39 0.53 -2.14
N SER A 22 -11.59 -0.45 -1.25
CA SER A 22 -10.72 -1.60 -1.11
C SER A 22 -11.48 -2.88 -0.79
N TYR A 23 -10.91 -4.01 -1.20
CA TYR A 23 -11.43 -5.33 -0.89
C TYR A 23 -10.30 -6.33 -0.70
N ARG A 24 -10.54 -7.35 0.12
CA ARG A 24 -9.60 -8.47 0.31
C ARG A 24 -9.76 -9.53 -0.77
N GLY A 25 -8.68 -10.24 -1.04
CA GLY A 25 -8.74 -11.50 -1.79
C GLY A 25 -9.74 -12.45 -1.14
N GLY A 26 -10.58 -13.09 -1.95
CA GLY A 26 -11.66 -13.96 -1.47
C GLY A 26 -11.23 -15.41 -1.21
N VAL A 27 -9.94 -15.71 -1.31
CA VAL A 27 -9.39 -17.06 -1.16
C VAL A 27 -8.72 -17.19 0.20
N GLU A 28 -9.01 -18.27 0.92
CA GLU A 28 -8.37 -18.57 2.20
C GLU A 28 -6.84 -18.69 2.03
N GLY A 29 -6.09 -17.99 2.89
CA GLY A 29 -4.63 -17.90 2.80
C GLY A 29 -4.10 -16.82 1.86
N ASP A 30 -4.97 -16.17 1.06
CA ASP A 30 -4.60 -15.02 0.26
C ASP A 30 -4.60 -13.75 1.13
N ASN A 31 -3.42 -13.35 1.59
CA ASN A 31 -3.21 -12.10 2.30
C ASN A 31 -2.98 -10.93 1.33
N THR A 32 -3.84 -10.79 0.32
CA THR A 32 -3.84 -9.62 -0.56
C THR A 32 -4.99 -8.68 -0.22
N MET A 33 -4.73 -7.39 -0.39
CA MET A 33 -5.74 -6.34 -0.34
C MET A 33 -5.65 -5.50 -1.59
N THR A 34 -6.74 -5.45 -2.36
CA THR A 34 -6.83 -4.62 -3.55
C THR A 34 -7.39 -3.26 -3.18
N PHE A 35 -6.72 -2.20 -3.63
CA PHE A 35 -7.12 -0.82 -3.52
C PHE A 35 -7.50 -0.31 -4.91
N LEU A 36 -8.70 0.25 -5.00
CA LEU A 36 -9.19 0.95 -6.18
C LEU A 36 -8.92 2.45 -6.03
N VAL A 37 -8.30 3.04 -7.06
CA VAL A 37 -7.94 4.47 -7.11
C VAL A 37 -8.49 5.12 -8.37
N LYS A 38 -8.48 6.46 -8.39
CA LYS A 38 -8.88 7.27 -9.55
C LYS A 38 -8.03 6.99 -10.78
N ASP A 39 -8.59 7.23 -11.96
CA ASP A 39 -7.92 6.92 -13.24
C ASP A 39 -6.70 7.82 -13.51
N ASP A 40 -6.66 9.02 -12.95
CA ASP A 40 -5.54 9.97 -13.05
C ASP A 40 -4.43 9.74 -12.01
N THR A 41 -4.62 8.79 -11.09
CA THR A 41 -3.63 8.49 -10.05
C THR A 41 -2.35 7.88 -10.63
N ASP A 42 -1.19 8.35 -10.16
CA ASP A 42 0.11 7.70 -10.35
C ASP A 42 0.22 6.50 -9.38
N LEU A 43 0.24 5.29 -9.93
CA LEU A 43 0.18 4.07 -9.13
C LEU A 43 1.44 3.83 -8.30
N VAL A 44 2.60 4.31 -8.76
CA VAL A 44 3.87 4.15 -8.03
C VAL A 44 3.90 5.12 -6.85
N THR A 45 3.55 6.38 -7.07
CA THR A 45 3.43 7.38 -6.00
C THR A 45 2.38 6.96 -4.97
N TYR A 46 1.24 6.44 -5.42
CA TYR A 46 0.22 5.92 -4.53
C TYR A 46 0.70 4.71 -3.72
N ALA A 47 1.47 3.80 -4.31
CA ALA A 47 2.03 2.65 -3.57
C ALA A 47 2.95 3.07 -2.42
N LEU A 48 3.79 4.07 -2.66
CA LEU A 48 4.64 4.66 -1.63
C LEU A 48 3.81 5.35 -0.54
N ALA A 49 2.81 6.15 -0.93
CA ALA A 49 1.91 6.85 -0.01
C ALA A 49 1.11 5.88 0.86
N ALA A 50 0.56 4.82 0.25
CA ALA A 50 -0.20 3.79 0.94
C ALA A 50 0.68 3.06 1.95
N LYS A 51 1.88 2.63 1.55
CA LYS A 51 2.82 1.98 2.46
C LYS A 51 3.11 2.86 3.69
N GLN A 52 3.46 4.12 3.48
CA GLN A 52 3.71 5.07 4.57
C GLN A 52 2.50 5.25 5.48
N ALA A 53 1.29 5.37 4.91
CA ALA A 53 0.07 5.51 5.69
C ALA A 53 -0.19 4.27 6.57
N TRP A 54 -0.13 3.07 6.00
CA TRP A 54 -0.35 1.81 6.73
C TRP A 54 0.71 1.57 7.81
N GLU A 55 1.99 1.85 7.51
CA GLU A 55 3.09 1.73 8.48
C GLU A 55 3.01 2.80 9.58
N SER A 56 2.47 4.00 9.29
CA SER A 56 2.31 5.06 10.30
C SER A 56 1.21 4.77 11.33
N VAL A 57 0.13 4.10 10.91
CA VAL A 57 -0.93 3.68 11.83
C VAL A 57 -0.46 2.46 12.63
N GLY A 58 0.16 1.48 11.96
CA GLY A 58 0.89 0.39 12.60
C GLY A 58 0.05 -0.54 13.49
N ASP A 59 -1.28 -0.46 13.41
CA ASP A 59 -2.21 -1.22 14.26
C ASP A 59 -2.81 -2.44 13.56
N TYR A 60 -2.58 -2.58 12.25
CA TYR A 60 -3.17 -3.66 11.47
C TYR A 60 -2.43 -4.98 11.74
N PRO A 61 -3.13 -6.02 12.23
CA PRO A 61 -2.45 -7.15 12.88
C PRO A 61 -1.68 -8.04 11.91
N SER A 62 -2.21 -8.28 10.72
CA SER A 62 -1.67 -9.25 9.75
C SER A 62 -0.96 -8.56 8.59
N SER A 63 0.21 -9.07 8.21
CA SER A 63 0.90 -8.67 6.99
C SER A 63 0.04 -8.95 5.76
N PHE A 64 0.15 -8.08 4.74
CA PHE A 64 -0.56 -8.27 3.48
C PHE A 64 0.21 -7.64 2.31
N LYS A 65 -0.08 -8.14 1.10
CA LYS A 65 0.35 -7.53 -0.15
C LYS A 65 -0.74 -6.62 -0.68
N GLY A 66 -0.48 -5.31 -0.70
CA GLY A 66 -1.35 -4.32 -1.29
C GLY A 66 -1.24 -4.33 -2.81
N ILE A 67 -2.35 -4.48 -3.51
CA ILE A 67 -2.45 -4.38 -4.98
C ILE A 67 -3.24 -3.12 -5.30
N ILE A 68 -2.68 -2.21 -6.08
CA ILE A 68 -3.31 -0.93 -6.42
C ILE A 68 -3.73 -0.96 -7.86
N ARG A 69 -5.01 -0.71 -8.12
CA ARG A 69 -5.58 -0.71 -9.47
C ARG A 69 -6.39 0.56 -9.69
N LYS A 70 -6.33 1.08 -10.92
CA LYS A 70 -7.27 2.11 -11.36
C LYS A 70 -8.65 1.49 -11.52
N VAL A 71 -9.69 2.27 -11.21
CA VAL A 71 -11.08 1.81 -11.33
C VAL A 71 -11.41 1.30 -12.74
N ASN A 72 -10.85 1.92 -13.80
CA ASN A 72 -11.06 1.50 -15.19
C ASN A 72 -9.78 0.98 -15.88
N GLY A 73 -8.81 0.42 -15.14
CA GLY A 73 -7.50 0.06 -15.69
C GLY A 73 -7.02 -1.37 -15.44
N ASN A 74 -6.14 -1.82 -16.34
CA ASN A 74 -5.43 -3.10 -16.23
C ASN A 74 -4.03 -2.96 -15.60
N CYS A 75 -3.51 -1.74 -15.46
CA CYS A 75 -2.24 -1.48 -14.80
C CYS A 75 -2.39 -1.59 -13.28
N PHE A 76 -1.37 -2.15 -12.63
CA PHE A 76 -1.31 -2.24 -11.18
C PHE A 76 0.08 -1.92 -10.63
N ALA A 77 0.12 -1.41 -9.41
CA ALA A 77 1.31 -1.33 -8.58
C ALA A 77 1.09 -2.13 -7.30
N THR A 78 2.16 -2.45 -6.58
CA THR A 78 2.05 -3.21 -5.33
C THR A 78 2.92 -2.63 -4.25
N PHE A 79 2.53 -2.84 -3.00
CA PHE A 79 3.37 -2.62 -1.82
C PHE A 79 3.18 -3.78 -0.85
N ASP A 80 4.21 -4.07 -0.06
CA ASP A 80 4.12 -5.02 1.04
C ASP A 80 3.97 -4.25 2.35
N TYR A 81 3.03 -4.70 3.19
CA TYR A 81 2.82 -4.21 4.54
C TYR A 81 3.14 -5.30 5.55
N LEU A 82 3.98 -4.97 6.53
CA LEU A 82 4.29 -5.82 7.66
C LEU A 82 3.29 -5.53 8.80
N GLY A 83 2.50 -6.53 9.17
CA GLY A 83 1.52 -6.42 10.22
C GLY A 83 2.14 -6.26 11.61
N ALA A 84 1.40 -5.63 12.52
CA ALA A 84 1.84 -5.34 13.88
C ALA A 84 2.30 -6.59 14.65
N LEU A 85 1.63 -7.73 14.44
CA LEU A 85 1.98 -9.00 15.09
C LEU A 85 3.36 -9.47 14.62
N GLU A 86 3.59 -9.49 13.31
CA GLU A 86 4.86 -9.93 12.73
C GLU A 86 5.99 -8.96 13.07
N ALA A 87 5.72 -7.65 13.04
CA ALA A 87 6.66 -6.62 13.47
C ALA A 87 7.07 -6.81 14.94
N SER A 88 6.13 -7.11 15.85
CA SER A 88 6.42 -7.36 17.26
C SER A 88 7.26 -8.62 17.50
N LEU A 89 7.03 -9.68 16.72
CA LEU A 89 7.80 -10.93 16.80
C LEU A 89 9.24 -10.72 16.30
N ASN A 90 9.41 -9.95 15.23
CA ASN A 90 10.73 -9.61 14.70
C ASN A 90 11.52 -8.73 15.69
N GLN A 91 10.87 -7.81 16.39
CA GLN A 91 11.52 -6.98 17.43
C GLN A 91 11.90 -7.79 18.68
N ALA A 92 11.13 -8.82 19.05
CA ALA A 92 11.45 -9.68 20.19
C ALA A 92 12.57 -10.69 19.90
N SER A 93 12.94 -10.87 18.63
CA SER A 93 13.94 -11.85 18.17
C SER A 93 15.29 -11.21 17.80
N ALA A 94 15.42 -9.89 17.93
CA ALA A 94 16.62 -9.10 17.66
C ALA A 94 17.24 -8.58 18.97
#